data_AF-A0A7C8YM46-F1
#
_entry.id   AF-A0A7C8YM46-F1
#
_cell.length_a   1.000
_cell.length_b   1.000
_cell.length_c   1.000
_cell.angle_alpha   90.00
_cell.angle_beta   90.00
_cell.angle_gamma   90.00
#
_symmetry.space_group_name_H-M   'P 1'
#
loop_
_entity.id
_entity.type
_entity.pdbx_description
1 polymer ?
#
loop_
_entity_poly.entity_id
_entity_poly.type
_entity_poly.pdbx_seq_one_letter_code
_entity_poly.pdbx_strand_id
1 'polypeptide(L)'
;VIGVSMGSYPTWGCLRYIPHRLQGVALVAAVVNYRWPSLPQSLIKDDFRQGLVKLALWLLKHMPGLLYWWMTQKLFNSSNVMEKNPVFFNDKDMEVLKKTPGFELLKENKLENRSIFENLRRDFMVGFAKWEFDPLTLDNLFPKDEGSVHLWAGLEDRVVPVELQRHVMGELPWIKYHEIPRGGHLIVYDSEICDSILRALLLEEEEAYLPAAATPKLIVS
;
A
#
# COMPACT_ATOMS: atom_id res chain seq x y z
N VAL A 1 9.67 -2.54 11.78
CA VAL A 1 9.54 -1.59 10.65
C VAL A 1 8.08 -1.49 10.26
N ILE A 2 7.57 -0.30 9.94
CA ILE A 2 6.18 -0.11 9.50
C ILE A 2 6.21 0.50 8.10
N GLY A 3 5.67 -0.21 7.12
CA GLY A 3 5.55 0.22 5.73
C GLY A 3 4.09 0.50 5.40
N VAL A 4 3.76 1.77 5.15
CA VAL A 4 2.39 2.22 4.85
C VAL A 4 2.26 2.55 3.38
N SER A 5 1.26 2.00 2.68
CA SER A 5 0.97 2.32 1.28
C SER A 5 2.21 2.17 0.38
N MET A 6 2.65 3.23 -0.30
CA MET A 6 3.90 3.23 -1.08
C MET A 6 5.14 2.88 -0.23
N GLY A 7 5.14 3.17 1.08
CA GLY A 7 6.20 2.77 2.00
C GLY A 7 6.37 1.25 2.15
N SER A 8 5.47 0.45 1.59
CA SER A 8 5.62 -1.00 1.51
C SER A 8 6.69 -1.45 0.51
N TYR A 9 6.98 -0.69 -0.56
CA TYR A 9 8.02 -1.09 -1.53
C TYR A 9 9.41 -1.25 -0.89
N PRO A 10 9.94 -0.30 -0.09
CA PRO A 10 11.23 -0.49 0.56
C PRO A 10 11.13 -1.52 1.69
N THR A 11 9.96 -1.68 2.30
CA THR A 11 9.73 -2.65 3.39
C THR A 11 9.85 -4.09 2.90
N TRP A 12 9.34 -4.41 1.70
CA TRP A 12 9.61 -5.69 1.04
C TRP A 12 11.11 -5.89 0.76
N GLY A 13 11.82 -4.82 0.41
CA GLY A 13 13.28 -4.84 0.31
C GLY A 13 13.95 -5.17 1.65
N CYS A 14 13.48 -4.60 2.76
CA CYS A 14 14.00 -4.93 4.08
C CYS A 14 13.85 -6.42 4.40
N LEU A 15 12.67 -6.99 4.13
CA LEU A 15 12.41 -8.42 4.29
C LEU A 15 13.35 -9.27 3.43
N ARG A 16 13.60 -8.86 2.19
CA ARG A 16 14.50 -9.60 1.29
C ARG A 16 15.97 -9.54 1.70
N TYR A 17 16.50 -8.36 2.00
CA TYR A 17 17.96 -8.15 2.07
C TYR A 17 18.51 -8.12 3.49
N ILE A 18 17.71 -7.69 4.46
CA ILE A 18 18.18 -7.53 5.85
C ILE A 18 17.20 -8.13 6.88
N PRO A 19 16.62 -9.33 6.64
CA PRO A 19 15.65 -9.91 7.56
C PRO A 19 16.21 -10.08 8.98
N HIS A 20 17.49 -10.43 9.12
CA HIS A 20 18.20 -10.58 10.39
C HIS A 20 18.32 -9.27 11.23
N ARG A 21 18.01 -8.11 10.65
CA ARG A 21 17.98 -6.82 11.36
C ARG A 21 16.57 -6.41 11.78
N LEU A 22 15.58 -7.23 11.47
CA LEU A 22 14.17 -6.95 11.73
C LEU A 22 13.71 -7.82 12.89
N GLN A 23 13.09 -7.20 13.88
CA GLN A 23 12.37 -7.90 14.94
C GLN A 23 10.87 -8.04 14.62
N GLY A 24 10.36 -7.21 13.73
CA GLY A 24 8.98 -7.26 13.28
C GLY A 24 8.70 -6.29 12.14
N VAL A 25 7.72 -6.62 11.30
CA VAL A 25 7.30 -5.80 10.16
C VAL A 25 5.78 -5.69 10.10
N ALA A 26 5.26 -4.47 9.96
CA ALA A 26 3.85 -4.25 9.61
C ALA A 26 3.76 -3.58 8.25
N LEU A 27 3.02 -4.21 7.36
CA LEU A 27 2.63 -3.70 6.06
C LEU A 27 1.18 -3.21 6.18
N VAL A 28 0.91 -1.92 5.99
CA VAL A 28 -0.41 -1.32 6.19
C VAL A 28 -0.89 -0.72 4.87
N ALA A 29 -2.06 -1.15 4.39
CA ALA A 29 -2.62 -0.75 3.10
C ALA A 29 -1.58 -0.91 1.96
N ALA A 30 -0.85 -2.02 1.97
CA ALA A 30 0.42 -2.15 1.28
C ALA A 30 0.28 -2.16 -0.24
N VAL A 31 0.99 -1.29 -0.96
CA VAL A 31 0.90 -1.26 -2.42
C VAL A 31 1.47 -2.54 -3.03
N VAL A 32 0.70 -3.15 -3.93
CA VAL A 32 1.09 -4.32 -4.72
C VAL A 32 1.55 -3.85 -6.11
N ASN A 33 2.71 -4.33 -6.53
CA ASN A 33 3.23 -4.04 -7.87
C ASN A 33 2.70 -5.08 -8.86
N TYR A 34 1.88 -4.63 -9.81
CA TYR A 34 1.30 -5.45 -10.88
C TYR A 34 2.31 -6.15 -11.80
N ARG A 35 3.62 -5.92 -11.61
CA ARG A 35 4.71 -6.59 -12.34
C ARG A 35 5.39 -7.71 -11.55
N TRP A 36 4.91 -8.04 -10.34
CA TRP A 36 5.40 -9.21 -9.62
C TRP A 36 5.18 -10.48 -10.46
N PRO A 37 6.24 -11.27 -10.75
CA PRO A 37 6.15 -12.44 -11.63
C PRO A 37 5.10 -13.47 -11.22
N SER A 38 4.96 -13.73 -9.93
CA SER A 38 4.02 -14.72 -9.39
C SER A 38 2.58 -14.22 -9.28
N LEU A 39 2.32 -12.94 -9.55
CA LEU A 39 0.97 -12.39 -9.47
C LEU A 39 0.12 -12.88 -10.68
N PRO A 40 -0.98 -13.61 -10.46
CA PRO A 40 -1.76 -14.21 -11.54
C PRO A 40 -2.37 -13.15 -12.45
N GLN A 41 -2.21 -13.32 -13.76
CA GLN A 41 -2.82 -12.41 -14.73
C GLN A 41 -4.34 -12.41 -14.62
N SER A 42 -4.97 -13.53 -14.27
CA SER A 42 -6.40 -13.62 -14.02
C SER A 42 -6.89 -12.71 -12.89
N LEU A 43 -6.04 -12.41 -11.90
CA LEU A 43 -6.38 -11.55 -10.78
C LEU A 43 -6.32 -10.06 -11.15
N ILE A 44 -5.44 -9.69 -12.10
CA ILE A 44 -5.15 -8.29 -12.41
C ILE A 44 -5.63 -7.82 -13.78
N LYS A 45 -6.11 -8.74 -14.64
CA LYS A 45 -6.47 -8.44 -16.03
C LYS A 45 -7.54 -7.36 -16.14
N ASP A 46 -8.55 -7.40 -15.28
CA ASP A 46 -9.70 -6.50 -15.31
C ASP A 46 -9.58 -5.35 -14.30
N ASP A 47 -8.41 -5.19 -13.67
CA ASP A 47 -8.16 -4.07 -12.75
C ASP A 47 -7.70 -2.82 -13.51
N PHE A 48 -8.61 -1.84 -13.62
CA PHE A 48 -8.34 -0.56 -14.28
C PHE A 48 -7.13 0.19 -13.67
N ARG A 49 -6.82 -0.05 -12.38
CA ARG A 49 -5.69 0.59 -11.68
C ARG A 49 -4.36 0.21 -12.29
N GLN A 50 -4.24 -1.00 -12.85
CA GLN A 50 -3.05 -1.41 -13.58
C GLN A 50 -2.77 -0.47 -14.77
N GLY A 51 -3.82 -0.10 -15.51
CA GLY A 51 -3.73 0.86 -16.62
C GLY A 51 -3.32 2.25 -16.15
N LEU A 52 -3.89 2.72 -15.04
CA LEU A 52 -3.53 4.00 -14.42
C LEU A 52 -2.07 4.03 -14.00
N VAL A 53 -1.56 2.98 -13.34
CA VAL A 53 -0.16 2.86 -12.93
C VAL A 53 0.77 2.86 -14.16
N LYS A 54 0.43 2.11 -15.22
CA LYS A 54 1.22 2.10 -16.47
C LYS A 54 1.29 3.48 -17.12
N LEU A 55 0.17 4.19 -17.20
CA LEU A 55 0.10 5.55 -17.74
C LEU A 55 0.90 6.53 -16.87
N ALA A 56 0.73 6.47 -15.55
CA ALA A 56 1.46 7.30 -14.61
C ALA A 56 2.98 7.09 -14.74
N LEU A 57 3.44 5.83 -14.78
CA LEU A 57 4.85 5.50 -15.01
C LEU A 57 5.38 6.06 -16.33
N TRP A 58 4.59 5.95 -17.40
CA TRP A 58 4.98 6.48 -18.70
C TRP A 58 5.15 8.00 -18.66
N LEU A 59 4.19 8.73 -18.09
CA LEU A 59 4.26 10.18 -17.94
C LEU A 59 5.43 10.60 -17.04
N LEU A 60 5.63 9.94 -15.90
CA LEU A 60 6.71 10.24 -14.93
C LEU A 60 8.11 9.95 -15.50
N LYS A 61 8.22 9.01 -16.46
CA LYS A 61 9.48 8.68 -17.13
C LYS A 61 9.79 9.61 -18.28
N HIS A 62 8.80 9.91 -19.13
CA HIS A 62 9.03 10.56 -20.42
C HIS A 62 8.70 12.06 -20.42
N MET A 63 7.81 12.51 -19.54
CA MET A 63 7.35 13.90 -19.50
C MET A 63 7.36 14.49 -18.07
N PRO A 64 8.44 14.31 -17.27
CA PRO A 64 8.46 14.76 -15.88
C PRO A 64 8.31 16.27 -15.74
N GLY A 65 8.86 17.06 -16.66
CA GLY A 65 8.74 18.52 -16.65
C GLY A 65 7.31 19.01 -16.91
N LEU A 66 6.57 18.35 -17.82
CA LEU A 66 5.16 18.68 -18.07
C LEU A 66 4.29 18.32 -16.88
N LEU A 67 4.51 17.15 -16.27
CA LEU A 67 3.81 16.74 -15.05
C LEU A 67 4.07 17.69 -13.89
N TYR A 68 5.33 18.07 -13.68
CA TYR A 68 5.69 19.05 -12.67
C TYR A 68 4.97 20.38 -12.93
N TRP A 69 5.08 20.90 -14.15
CA TRP A 69 4.38 22.14 -14.54
C TRP A 69 2.87 22.03 -14.28
N TRP A 70 2.23 20.93 -14.69
CA TRP A 70 0.80 20.68 -14.50
C TRP A 70 0.40 20.64 -13.01
N MET A 71 1.14 19.93 -12.17
CA MET A 71 0.85 19.85 -10.73
C MET A 71 1.09 21.15 -9.97
N THR A 72 1.93 22.04 -10.50
CA THR A 72 2.14 23.39 -9.95
C THR A 72 1.14 24.45 -10.46
N GLN A 73 0.23 24.10 -11.38
CA GLN A 73 -0.77 25.05 -11.86
C GLN A 73 -1.86 25.28 -10.82
N LYS A 74 -1.89 26.47 -10.22
CA LYS A 74 -2.95 26.93 -9.29
C LYS A 74 -4.36 26.95 -9.89
N LEU A 75 -4.48 26.91 -11.22
CA LEU A 75 -5.76 26.92 -11.92
C LEU A 75 -6.47 25.56 -11.89
N PHE A 76 -5.72 24.48 -11.66
CA PHE A 76 -6.24 23.12 -11.50
C PHE A 76 -5.84 22.68 -10.10
N ASN A 77 -6.72 22.87 -9.10
CA ASN A 77 -6.56 22.34 -7.74
C ASN A 77 -6.58 20.80 -7.75
N SER A 78 -5.60 20.18 -8.40
CA SER A 78 -5.47 18.74 -8.63
C SER A 78 -5.30 17.99 -7.32
N SER A 79 -4.67 18.61 -6.32
CA SER A 79 -4.62 18.12 -4.93
C SER A 79 -6.01 17.98 -4.32
N ASN A 80 -6.86 19.02 -4.37
CA ASN A 80 -8.24 18.95 -3.86
C ASN A 80 -9.11 17.92 -4.60
N VAL A 81 -8.89 17.74 -5.90
CA VAL A 81 -9.62 16.76 -6.71
C VAL A 81 -9.22 15.32 -6.37
N MET A 82 -7.95 15.06 -6.00
CA MET A 82 -7.51 13.73 -5.55
C MET A 82 -7.85 13.46 -4.08
N GLU A 83 -7.68 14.44 -3.19
CA GLU A 83 -7.95 14.32 -1.74
C GLU A 83 -9.44 14.13 -1.41
N LYS A 84 -10.35 14.66 -2.22
CA LYS A 84 -11.80 14.53 -2.00
C LYS A 84 -12.48 13.60 -2.99
N ASN A 85 -11.71 12.80 -3.74
CA ASN A 85 -12.31 11.89 -4.69
C ASN A 85 -12.88 10.66 -3.99
N PRO A 86 -14.21 10.44 -4.01
CA PRO A 86 -14.79 9.22 -3.46
C PRO A 86 -14.32 7.97 -4.23
N VAL A 87 -13.71 8.11 -5.41
CA VAL A 87 -13.12 6.97 -6.14
C VAL A 87 -11.96 6.33 -5.36
N PHE A 88 -11.19 7.09 -4.58
CA PHE A 88 -9.99 6.58 -3.88
C PHE A 88 -10.19 6.41 -2.38
N PHE A 89 -11.06 7.20 -1.77
CA PHE A 89 -11.24 7.25 -0.31
C PHE A 89 -12.69 6.94 0.05
N ASN A 90 -12.89 6.05 1.02
CA ASN A 90 -14.22 5.76 1.56
C ASN A 90 -14.65 6.83 2.58
N ASP A 91 -15.87 6.73 3.12
CA ASP A 91 -16.40 7.74 4.03
C ASP A 91 -15.55 7.89 5.30
N LYS A 92 -14.97 6.79 5.82
CA LYS A 92 -14.06 6.82 6.96
C LYS A 92 -12.76 7.54 6.63
N ASP A 93 -12.13 7.23 5.49
CA ASP A 93 -10.94 7.92 5.00
C ASP A 93 -11.19 9.43 4.85
N MET A 94 -12.37 9.80 4.36
CA MET A 94 -12.78 11.19 4.20
C MET A 94 -12.96 11.92 5.55
N GLU A 95 -13.40 11.22 6.60
CA GLU A 95 -13.44 11.78 7.95
C GLU A 95 -12.05 11.97 8.54
N VAL A 96 -11.16 10.98 8.34
CA VAL A 96 -9.76 11.05 8.75
C VAL A 96 -9.07 12.25 8.11
N LEU A 97 -9.22 12.44 6.79
CA LEU A 97 -8.63 13.56 6.06
C LEU A 97 -9.08 14.93 6.58
N LYS A 98 -10.32 15.04 7.10
CA LYS A 98 -10.83 16.28 7.70
C LYS A 98 -10.26 16.57 9.09
N LYS A 99 -9.90 15.53 9.83
CA LYS A 99 -9.52 15.62 11.26
C LYS A 99 -8.01 15.57 11.48
N THR A 100 -7.24 15.02 10.55
CA THR A 100 -5.81 14.77 10.72
C THR A 100 -4.96 15.89 10.11
N PRO A 101 -4.25 16.71 10.91
CA PRO A 101 -3.43 17.82 10.41
C PRO A 101 -2.16 17.42 9.62
N GLY A 102 -2.01 16.12 9.31
CA GLY A 102 -0.74 15.48 8.98
C GLY A 102 -0.68 14.69 7.67
N PHE A 103 -1.77 14.61 6.88
CA PHE A 103 -1.69 14.08 5.50
C PHE A 103 -1.06 15.14 4.58
N GLU A 104 0.15 15.58 4.94
CA GLU A 104 0.77 16.78 4.39
C GLU A 104 1.45 16.55 3.04
N LEU A 105 1.41 15.33 2.49
CA LEU A 105 2.05 15.02 1.19
C LEU A 105 1.37 15.77 0.04
N LEU A 106 0.08 16.12 0.22
CA LEU A 106 -0.76 16.83 -0.74
C LEU A 106 -1.16 18.26 -0.29
N LYS A 107 -0.71 18.72 0.89
CA LYS A 107 -0.88 20.11 1.33
C LYS A 107 -0.37 21.02 0.20
N GLU A 108 -1.23 21.94 -0.23
CA GLU A 108 -1.27 22.59 -1.57
C GLU A 108 0.05 23.17 -2.12
N ASN A 109 1.13 23.26 -1.33
CA ASN A 109 2.39 23.89 -1.72
C ASN A 109 3.65 23.00 -1.61
N LYS A 110 3.58 21.75 -1.12
CA LYS A 110 4.81 20.91 -1.01
C LYS A 110 5.30 20.41 -2.36
N LEU A 111 4.38 20.10 -3.29
CA LEU A 111 4.71 19.67 -4.65
C LEU A 111 5.22 20.82 -5.53
N GLU A 112 5.02 22.09 -5.12
CA GLU A 112 5.69 23.25 -5.74
C GLU A 112 7.21 23.20 -5.53
N ASN A 113 7.70 22.44 -4.54
CA ASN A 113 9.11 22.20 -4.39
C ASN A 113 9.58 21.10 -5.34
N ARG A 114 10.39 21.50 -6.32
CA ARG A 114 10.97 20.60 -7.32
C ARG A 114 11.71 19.40 -6.73
N SER A 115 12.39 19.56 -5.59
CA SER A 115 13.11 18.44 -4.97
C SER A 115 12.15 17.38 -4.40
N ILE A 116 11.04 17.82 -3.78
CA ILE A 116 10.00 16.93 -3.27
C ILE A 116 9.32 16.18 -4.41
N PHE A 117 8.98 16.89 -5.50
CA PHE A 117 8.43 16.27 -6.69
C PHE A 117 9.38 15.20 -7.27
N GLU A 118 10.66 15.52 -7.45
CA GLU A 118 11.62 14.56 -8.02
C GLU A 118 11.83 13.34 -7.11
N ASN A 119 11.80 13.51 -5.79
CA ASN A 119 11.87 12.39 -4.85
C ASN A 119 10.65 11.47 -4.96
N LEU A 120 9.44 12.03 -4.88
CA LEU A 120 8.20 11.26 -5.03
C LEU A 120 8.09 10.58 -6.39
N ARG A 121 8.53 11.27 -7.46
CA ARG A 121 8.61 10.69 -8.81
C ARG A 121 9.53 9.47 -8.82
N ARG A 122 10.71 9.56 -8.20
CA ARG A 122 11.65 8.44 -8.11
C ARG A 122 11.09 7.30 -7.27
N ASP A 123 10.50 7.59 -6.12
CA ASP A 123 9.84 6.59 -5.27
C ASP A 123 8.73 5.84 -6.03
N PHE A 124 7.88 6.57 -6.75
CA PHE A 124 6.84 5.97 -7.58
C PHE A 124 7.42 5.08 -8.68
N MET A 125 8.46 5.56 -9.37
CA MET A 125 9.13 4.77 -10.41
C MET A 125 9.76 3.50 -9.84
N VAL A 126 10.39 3.55 -8.66
CA VAL A 126 11.00 2.39 -8.01
C VAL A 126 9.93 1.41 -7.51
N GLY A 127 8.89 1.92 -6.85
CA GLY A 127 7.80 1.10 -6.30
C GLY A 127 7.09 0.25 -7.37
N PHE A 128 6.96 0.76 -8.60
CA PHE A 128 6.35 0.04 -9.72
C PHE A 128 7.34 -0.38 -10.82
N ALA A 129 8.65 -0.31 -10.55
CA ALA A 129 9.67 -0.85 -11.45
C ALA A 129 9.59 -2.38 -11.56
N LYS A 130 10.36 -2.97 -12.46
CA LYS A 130 10.65 -4.41 -12.38
C LYS A 130 11.66 -4.61 -11.25
N TRP A 131 11.30 -5.40 -10.25
CA TRP A 131 12.21 -5.74 -9.14
C TRP A 131 13.05 -6.97 -9.51
N GLU A 132 14.20 -7.12 -8.86
CA GLU A 132 15.08 -8.29 -9.04
C GLU A 132 14.61 -9.52 -8.26
N PHE A 133 13.69 -9.33 -7.32
CA PHE A 133 13.06 -10.40 -6.54
C PHE A 133 11.54 -10.27 -6.61
N ASP A 134 10.88 -11.39 -6.35
CA ASP A 134 9.43 -11.45 -6.20
C ASP A 134 9.07 -11.58 -4.72
N PRO A 135 8.31 -10.64 -4.14
CA PRO A 135 7.84 -10.73 -2.76
C PRO A 135 7.06 -12.02 -2.47
N LEU A 136 6.30 -12.52 -3.44
CA LEU A 136 5.44 -13.70 -3.27
C LEU A 136 6.22 -15.01 -3.18
N THR A 137 7.52 -15.00 -3.48
CA THR A 137 8.39 -16.19 -3.40
C THR A 137 9.33 -16.13 -2.19
N LEU A 138 9.05 -15.26 -1.21
CA LEU A 138 9.86 -15.18 0.00
C LEU A 138 9.50 -16.33 0.95
N ASP A 139 10.50 -17.13 1.28
CA ASP A 139 10.40 -18.14 2.34
C ASP A 139 10.15 -17.48 3.70
N ASN A 140 9.65 -18.24 4.67
CA ASN A 140 9.48 -17.73 6.04
C ASN A 140 10.84 -17.28 6.60
N LEU A 141 10.97 -15.97 6.82
CA LEU A 141 12.18 -15.30 7.28
C LEU A 141 12.37 -15.41 8.80
N PHE A 142 11.33 -15.83 9.54
CA PHE A 142 11.31 -15.95 11.00
C PHE A 142 10.92 -17.37 11.45
N PRO A 143 11.69 -18.41 11.09
CA PRO A 143 11.32 -19.81 11.35
C PRO A 143 11.39 -20.24 12.83
N LYS A 144 11.90 -19.37 13.72
CA LYS A 144 12.06 -19.62 15.16
C LYS A 144 11.22 -18.68 16.02
N ASP A 145 10.23 -18.03 15.43
CA ASP A 145 9.41 -17.00 16.08
C ASP A 145 10.27 -15.87 16.69
N GLU A 146 11.45 -15.59 16.10
CA GLU A 146 12.34 -14.50 16.50
C GLU A 146 11.82 -13.12 16.02
N GLY A 147 10.68 -13.11 15.33
CA GLY A 147 9.98 -11.93 14.86
C GLY A 147 8.72 -12.27 14.08
N SER A 148 7.94 -11.25 13.74
CA SER A 148 6.65 -11.41 13.08
C SER A 148 6.48 -10.46 11.91
N VAL A 149 5.69 -10.88 10.91
CA VAL A 149 5.27 -10.00 9.81
C VAL A 149 3.77 -9.96 9.76
N HIS A 150 3.23 -8.74 9.77
CA HIS A 150 1.82 -8.46 9.78
C HIS A 150 1.43 -7.68 8.53
N LEU A 151 0.30 -8.03 7.94
CA LEU A 151 -0.28 -7.29 6.82
C LEU A 151 -1.69 -6.86 7.18
N TRP A 152 -1.92 -5.55 7.17
CA TRP A 152 -3.18 -4.92 7.54
C TRP A 152 -3.82 -4.28 6.32
N ALA A 153 -5.04 -4.68 5.99
CA ALA A 153 -5.76 -4.21 4.81
C ALA A 153 -7.16 -3.72 5.18
N GLY A 154 -7.60 -2.61 4.59
CA GLY A 154 -8.99 -2.17 4.67
C GLY A 154 -9.87 -2.95 3.70
N LEU A 155 -11.03 -3.46 4.15
CA LEU A 155 -11.98 -4.15 3.27
C LEU A 155 -12.60 -3.24 2.20
N GLU A 156 -12.65 -1.94 2.46
CA GLU A 156 -13.17 -0.92 1.56
C GLU A 156 -12.04 -0.09 0.93
N ASP A 157 -10.80 -0.57 0.96
CA ASP A 157 -9.67 0.10 0.30
C ASP A 157 -9.90 0.14 -1.22
N ARG A 158 -10.05 1.35 -1.75
CA ARG A 158 -10.27 1.59 -3.19
C ARG A 158 -8.99 1.85 -3.96
N VAL A 159 -7.86 2.05 -3.27
CA VAL A 159 -6.54 2.27 -3.87
C VAL A 159 -5.84 0.95 -4.11
N VAL A 160 -5.85 0.06 -3.11
CA VAL A 160 -5.28 -1.28 -3.21
C VAL A 160 -6.38 -2.32 -2.94
N PRO A 161 -6.83 -3.06 -3.97
CA PRO A 161 -7.86 -4.06 -3.81
C PRO A 161 -7.49 -5.13 -2.78
N VAL A 162 -8.43 -5.48 -1.90
CA VAL A 162 -8.25 -6.50 -0.87
C VAL A 162 -7.94 -7.87 -1.46
N GLU A 163 -8.43 -8.14 -2.68
CA GLU A 163 -8.18 -9.38 -3.41
C GLU A 163 -6.69 -9.60 -3.69
N LEU A 164 -5.93 -8.52 -3.93
CA LEU A 164 -4.49 -8.60 -4.08
C LEU A 164 -3.80 -9.00 -2.76
N GLN A 165 -4.27 -8.46 -1.63
CA GLN A 165 -3.72 -8.79 -0.31
C GLN A 165 -4.06 -10.22 0.12
N ARG A 166 -5.28 -10.69 -0.18
CA ARG A 166 -5.68 -12.07 0.04
C ARG A 166 -4.83 -13.05 -0.76
N HIS A 167 -4.48 -12.69 -2.00
CA HIS A 167 -3.55 -13.50 -2.79
C HIS A 167 -2.14 -13.50 -2.17
N VAL A 168 -1.62 -12.35 -1.73
CA VAL A 168 -0.34 -12.26 -0.99
C VAL A 168 -0.34 -13.18 0.22
N MET A 169 -1.40 -13.18 1.02
CA MET A 169 -1.54 -14.06 2.19
C MET A 169 -1.57 -15.55 1.80
N GLY A 170 -2.24 -15.89 0.69
CA GLY A 170 -2.28 -17.26 0.18
C GLY A 170 -0.91 -17.81 -0.19
N GLU A 171 -0.06 -16.98 -0.80
CA GLU A 171 1.31 -17.35 -1.18
C GLU A 171 2.30 -17.28 0.00
N LEU A 172 2.05 -16.40 0.97
CA LEU A 172 2.91 -16.15 2.13
C LEU A 172 2.17 -16.43 3.45
N PRO A 173 1.88 -17.70 3.78
CA PRO A 173 1.08 -18.07 4.95
C PRO A 173 1.77 -17.75 6.29
N TRP A 174 3.06 -17.44 6.27
CA TRP A 174 3.82 -17.00 7.43
C TRP A 174 3.59 -15.51 7.79
N ILE A 175 2.90 -14.76 6.93
CA ILE A 175 2.47 -13.38 7.22
C ILE A 175 1.11 -13.41 7.91
N LYS A 176 1.03 -12.77 9.08
CA LYS A 176 -0.20 -12.60 9.85
C LYS A 176 -1.08 -11.55 9.19
N TYR A 177 -2.22 -11.95 8.64
CA TYR A 177 -3.11 -11.07 7.87
C TYR A 177 -4.30 -10.57 8.68
N HIS A 178 -4.59 -9.27 8.58
CA HIS A 178 -5.62 -8.55 9.33
C HIS A 178 -6.51 -7.75 8.37
N GLU A 179 -7.81 -8.00 8.36
CA GLU A 179 -8.79 -7.29 7.54
C GLU A 179 -9.62 -6.34 8.39
N ILE A 180 -9.51 -5.04 8.14
CA ILE A 180 -10.24 -4.02 8.90
C ILE A 180 -11.65 -3.85 8.32
N PRO A 181 -12.72 -4.16 9.10
CA PRO A 181 -14.08 -3.94 8.66
C PRO A 181 -14.35 -2.45 8.44
N ARG A 182 -14.91 -2.13 7.27
CA ARG A 182 -15.16 -0.74 6.83
C ARG A 182 -13.89 0.12 6.74
N GLY A 183 -12.71 -0.47 6.83
CA GLY A 183 -11.43 0.23 6.69
C GLY A 183 -11.19 0.58 5.22
N GLY A 184 -10.79 1.82 4.97
CA GLY A 184 -10.37 2.28 3.64
C GLY A 184 -8.85 2.19 3.45
N HIS A 185 -8.28 3.08 2.63
CA HIS A 185 -6.83 3.11 2.42
C HIS A 185 -6.07 3.75 3.60
N LEU A 186 -6.73 4.60 4.37
CA LEU A 186 -6.13 5.43 5.42
C LEU A 186 -6.28 4.84 6.83
N ILE A 187 -6.45 3.51 6.93
CA ILE A 187 -6.64 2.79 8.22
C ILE A 187 -5.56 3.08 9.27
N VAL A 188 -4.34 3.45 8.85
CA VAL A 188 -3.23 3.79 9.77
C VAL A 188 -3.51 5.01 10.64
N TYR A 189 -4.43 5.88 10.23
CA TYR A 189 -4.76 7.11 10.95
C TYR A 189 -5.91 6.93 11.94
N ASP A 190 -6.57 5.78 11.93
CA ASP A 190 -7.48 5.40 13.01
C ASP A 190 -6.64 5.04 14.23
N SER A 191 -6.87 5.72 15.36
CA SER A 191 -6.07 5.55 16.57
C SER A 191 -6.17 4.15 17.16
N GLU A 192 -7.33 3.50 17.06
CA GLU A 192 -7.53 2.15 17.61
C GLU A 192 -6.80 1.11 16.75
N ILE A 193 -6.85 1.28 15.43
CA ILE A 193 -6.12 0.42 14.49
C ILE A 193 -4.61 0.64 14.63
N CYS A 194 -4.17 1.89 14.77
CA CYS A 194 -2.75 2.20 14.97
C CYS A 194 -2.22 1.59 16.28
N ASP A 195 -2.98 1.67 17.38
CA ASP A 195 -2.65 1.00 18.64
C ASP A 195 -2.56 -0.53 18.45
N SER A 196 -3.53 -1.11 17.75
CA SER A 196 -3.54 -2.55 17.41
C SER A 196 -2.31 -2.98 16.62
N ILE A 197 -1.90 -2.20 15.60
CA ILE A 197 -0.69 -2.46 14.81
C ILE A 197 0.56 -2.43 15.70
N LEU A 198 0.67 -1.44 16.59
CA LEU A 198 1.82 -1.29 17.48
C LEU A 198 1.87 -2.43 18.52
N ARG A 199 0.73 -2.81 19.10
CA ARG A 199 0.63 -3.95 20.02
C ARG A 199 1.00 -5.26 19.35
N ALA A 200 0.46 -5.53 18.17
CA ALA A 200 0.79 -6.73 17.41
C ALA A 200 2.29 -6.82 17.08
N LEU A 201 2.93 -5.68 16.79
CA LEU A 201 4.36 -5.62 16.49
C LEU A 201 5.29 -5.72 17.71
N LEU A 202 4.89 -5.12 18.84
CA LEU A 202 5.78 -4.95 20.00
C LEU A 202 5.49 -5.95 21.12
N LEU A 203 4.25 -6.41 21.23
CA LEU A 203 3.75 -7.26 22.31
C LEU A 203 3.24 -8.62 21.82
N GLU A 204 3.15 -8.81 20.50
CA GLU A 204 2.55 -10.00 19.87
C GLU A 204 1.08 -10.24 20.29
N GLU A 205 0.41 -9.18 20.78
CA GLU A 205 -1.01 -9.18 21.11
C GLU A 205 -1.81 -9.07 19.81
N GLU A 206 -2.61 -10.09 19.49
CA GLU A 206 -3.50 -10.10 18.33
C GLU A 206 -4.94 -9.78 18.74
N GLU A 207 -5.42 -8.59 18.37
CA GLU A 207 -6.86 -8.36 18.27
C GLU A 207 -7.36 -8.97 16.97
N ALA A 208 -8.20 -9.99 17.06
CA ALA A 208 -8.66 -10.75 15.90
C ALA A 208 -9.63 -9.91 15.04
N TYR A 209 -9.10 -9.19 14.05
CA TYR A 209 -9.89 -8.67 12.93
C TYR A 209 -10.06 -9.81 11.91
N LEU A 210 -11.02 -10.70 12.19
CA LEU A 210 -11.29 -11.91 11.43
C LEU A 210 -11.54 -11.60 9.94
N PRO A 211 -11.04 -12.43 9.00
CA PRO A 211 -11.45 -12.36 7.61
C PRO A 211 -12.96 -12.62 7.53
N ALA A 212 -13.67 -11.79 6.75
CA ALA A 212 -15.05 -12.08 6.42
C ALA A 212 -15.11 -13.47 5.75
N ALA A 213 -16.06 -14.31 6.19
CA ALA A 213 -16.18 -15.72 5.80
C ALA A 213 -15.84 -15.95 4.31
N ALA A 214 -14.95 -16.92 4.08
CA ALA A 214 -14.38 -17.28 2.80
C ALA A 214 -15.34 -17.06 1.62
N THR A 215 -14.98 -16.13 0.75
CA THR A 215 -15.54 -16.09 -0.61
C THR A 215 -15.18 -17.45 -1.24
N PRO A 216 -16.16 -18.21 -1.76
CA PRO A 216 -15.89 -19.53 -2.29
C PRO A 216 -14.81 -19.42 -3.37
N LYS A 217 -13.79 -20.27 -3.25
CA LYS A 217 -12.78 -20.47 -4.30
C LYS A 217 -13.53 -20.53 -5.63
N LEU A 218 -13.24 -19.59 -6.52
CA LEU A 218 -13.62 -19.71 -7.92
C LEU A 218 -12.94 -20.97 -8.44
N ILE A 219 -13.68 -22.07 -8.41
CA ILE A 219 -13.35 -23.31 -9.10
C ILE A 219 -13.47 -22.93 -10.57
N VAL A 220 -12.34 -22.62 -11.18
CA VAL A 220 -12.23 -22.53 -12.64
C VAL A 220 -12.27 -23.96 -13.14
N SER A 221 -13.42 -24.38 -13.66
CA SER A 221 -13.58 -25.54 -14.54
C SER A 221 -13.04 -25.24 -15.92
#